data_AF-A0A1C6K2J3-F1
#
_entry.id   AF-A0A1C6K2J3-F1
#
_cell.length_a   1.000
_cell.length_b   1.000
_cell.length_c   1.000
_cell.angle_alpha   90.00
_cell.angle_beta   90.00
_cell.angle_gamma   90.00
#
_symmetry.space_group_name_H-M   'P 1'
#
loop_
_entity.id
_entity.type
_entity.pdbx_description
1 polymer ?
#
loop_
_entity_poly.entity_id
_entity_poly.type
_entity_poly.pdbx_seq_one_letter_code
_entity_poly.pdbx_strand_id
1 'polypeptide(L)'
;MMKVIIVGGGWSGCAAALTAKKAGAEVHVYEKTDLLLGLGNVGGIMRNNGRYTASEELIALGGGDLIKLTDKCARHANIDFPGHKHATLYDVNKIEGVVRDYLIDKGINLHMETRVTDVDFENNKINGILLSDGSYVKGDVFIETTGTTGPMGNCLRYGNGCSMCILRCPAFGPRLSISARCGVADIQGERNDDVLGAFSGSCKLAKESLSDSIREQLDKTGVVVLKVPSEDVNYGKLSTKVCQQYALKEFAENVVLLDTGHAMRTEMQQ
;
A
#
# COMPACT_ATOMS: atom_id res chain seq x y z
N MET A 1 21.35 12.00 20.29
CA MET A 1 20.49 10.86 19.89
C MET A 1 20.55 10.80 18.38
N MET A 2 20.68 9.62 17.77
CA MET A 2 20.75 9.50 16.30
C MET A 2 19.40 9.89 15.69
N LYS A 3 19.41 10.79 14.71
CA LYS A 3 18.20 11.26 14.02
C LYS A 3 17.98 10.47 12.74
N VAL A 4 16.93 9.66 12.73
CA VAL A 4 16.53 8.83 11.59
C VAL A 4 15.38 9.51 10.84
N ILE A 5 15.62 9.77 9.56
CA ILE A 5 14.66 10.35 8.62
C ILE A 5 14.11 9.23 7.75
N ILE A 6 12.79 9.08 7.75
CA ILE A 6 12.07 8.10 6.94
C ILE A 6 11.22 8.86 5.95
N VAL A 7 11.38 8.56 4.66
CA VAL A 7 10.63 9.24 3.60
C VAL A 7 9.61 8.29 3.00
N GLY A 8 8.34 8.58 3.27
CA GLY A 8 7.17 7.78 2.90
C GLY A 8 6.58 7.04 4.10
N GLY A 9 5.34 7.35 4.45
CA GLY A 9 4.57 6.79 5.56
C GLY A 9 3.76 5.54 5.21
N GLY A 10 4.20 4.76 4.21
CA GLY A 10 3.58 3.45 3.89
C GLY A 10 3.82 2.40 4.97
N TRP A 11 3.38 1.15 4.72
CA TRP A 11 3.60 0.03 5.66
C TRP A 11 5.07 -0.16 6.04
N SER A 12 5.98 -0.11 5.06
CA SER A 12 7.43 -0.22 5.30
C SER A 12 7.96 0.96 6.11
N GLY A 13 7.51 2.19 5.82
CA GLY A 13 7.92 3.38 6.56
C GLY A 13 7.48 3.34 8.03
N CYS A 14 6.23 2.93 8.28
CA CYS A 14 5.72 2.74 9.63
C CYS A 14 6.49 1.65 10.39
N ALA A 15 6.80 0.53 9.73
CA ALA A 15 7.58 -0.56 10.33
C ALA A 15 9.03 -0.14 10.63
N ALA A 16 9.66 0.59 9.71
CA ALA A 16 11.00 1.15 9.89
C ALA A 16 11.02 2.15 11.05
N ALA A 17 9.98 2.99 11.18
CA ALA A 17 9.87 3.98 12.24
C ALA A 17 9.79 3.33 13.63
N LEU A 18 8.94 2.31 13.77
CA LEU A 18 8.84 1.54 15.02
C LEU A 18 10.15 0.84 15.36
N THR A 19 10.82 0.27 14.37
CA THR A 19 12.09 -0.45 14.58
C THR A 19 13.20 0.51 14.99
N ALA A 20 13.34 1.65 14.29
CA ALA A 20 14.30 2.70 14.65
C ALA A 20 14.02 3.27 16.05
N LYS A 21 12.75 3.46 16.41
CA LYS A 21 12.37 3.94 17.73
C LYS A 21 12.73 2.94 18.83
N LYS A 22 12.47 1.64 18.62
CA LYS A 22 12.89 0.56 19.54
C LYS A 22 14.40 0.50 19.72
N ALA A 23 15.17 0.86 18.69
CA ALA A 23 16.62 0.99 18.75
C ALA A 23 17.11 2.27 19.47
N GLY A 24 16.21 3.12 19.95
CA GLY A 24 16.54 4.33 20.71
C GLY A 24 16.81 5.58 19.87
N ALA A 25 16.43 5.58 18.59
CA ALA A 25 16.60 6.74 17.72
C ALA A 25 15.53 7.81 17.94
N GLU A 26 15.86 9.05 17.56
CA GLU A 26 14.90 10.11 17.29
C GLU A 26 14.39 9.93 15.87
N VAL A 27 13.09 9.69 15.69
CA VAL A 27 12.53 9.26 14.41
C VAL A 27 11.59 10.30 13.85
N HIS A 28 11.78 10.64 12.57
CA HIS A 28 10.92 11.52 11.80
C HIS A 28 10.44 10.81 10.54
N VAL A 29 9.12 10.74 10.35
CA VAL A 29 8.50 10.23 9.12
C VAL A 29 7.95 11.40 8.33
N TYR A 30 8.36 11.52 7.08
CA TYR A 30 7.85 12.52 6.13
C TYR A 30 6.92 11.84 5.14
N GLU A 31 5.63 12.14 5.21
CA GLU A 31 4.60 11.59 4.33
C GLU A 31 4.01 12.72 3.48
N LYS A 32 3.97 12.51 2.16
CA LYS A 32 3.51 13.53 1.21
C LYS A 32 2.00 13.75 1.28
N THR A 33 1.24 12.76 1.75
CA THR A 33 -0.22 12.81 1.84
C THR A 33 -0.69 13.10 3.26
N ASP A 34 -2.00 13.27 3.40
CA ASP A 34 -2.73 13.40 4.65
C ASP A 34 -2.98 12.06 5.37
N LEU A 35 -2.57 10.91 4.79
CA LEU A 35 -2.80 9.56 5.33
C LEU A 35 -1.53 8.71 5.31
N LEU A 36 -1.33 7.91 6.36
CA LEU A 36 -0.33 6.84 6.37
C LEU A 36 -0.82 5.63 5.56
N LEU A 37 0.03 4.60 5.43
CA LEU A 37 -0.24 3.26 4.86
C LEU A 37 -0.43 3.17 3.34
N GLY A 38 -0.70 4.29 2.66
CA GLY A 38 -0.80 4.34 1.19
C GLY A 38 -1.85 3.38 0.63
N LEU A 39 -1.45 2.45 -0.24
CA LEU A 39 -2.34 1.44 -0.83
C LEU A 39 -2.97 0.48 0.20
N GLY A 40 -2.42 0.44 1.42
CA GLY A 40 -3.03 -0.25 2.56
C GLY A 40 -4.45 0.22 2.88
N ASN A 41 -4.79 1.48 2.57
CA ASN A 41 -6.11 2.04 2.79
C ASN A 41 -7.16 1.62 1.72
N VAL A 42 -6.77 0.72 0.82
CA VAL A 42 -7.65 0.14 -0.20
C VAL A 42 -7.65 -1.39 -0.11
N GLY A 43 -6.47 -1.99 0.03
CA GLY A 43 -6.29 -3.44 -0.10
C GLY A 43 -6.90 -4.28 1.02
N GLY A 44 -6.74 -3.90 2.29
CA GLY A 44 -7.39 -4.57 3.42
C GLY A 44 -7.00 -6.04 3.68
N ILE A 45 -6.20 -6.70 2.85
CA ILE A 45 -5.92 -8.15 2.96
C ILE A 45 -4.56 -8.39 3.65
N MET A 46 -4.58 -9.16 4.73
CA MET A 46 -3.41 -9.64 5.45
C MET A 46 -3.48 -11.15 5.66
N ARG A 47 -2.37 -11.78 6.06
CA ARG A 47 -2.31 -13.20 6.50
C ARG A 47 -2.79 -14.25 5.50
N ASN A 48 -2.82 -13.94 4.20
CA ASN A 48 -3.16 -14.93 3.18
C ASN A 48 -1.90 -15.61 2.61
N ASN A 49 -1.93 -16.92 2.40
CA ASN A 49 -0.84 -17.69 1.78
C ASN A 49 0.55 -17.30 2.35
N GLY A 50 1.50 -16.90 1.50
CA GLY A 50 2.84 -16.45 1.93
C GLY A 50 2.85 -15.20 2.81
N ARG A 51 1.81 -14.34 2.78
CA ARG A 51 1.70 -13.23 3.74
C ARG A 51 1.48 -13.74 5.16
N TYR A 52 0.90 -14.92 5.33
CA TYR A 52 0.79 -15.56 6.64
C TYR A 52 2.19 -15.85 7.20
N THR A 53 3.02 -16.57 6.43
CA THR A 53 4.40 -16.90 6.81
C THR A 53 5.21 -15.64 7.15
N ALA A 54 5.18 -14.64 6.26
CA ALA A 54 5.89 -13.37 6.49
C ALA A 54 5.39 -12.64 7.75
N SER A 55 4.09 -12.73 8.06
CA SER A 55 3.54 -12.13 9.28
C SER A 55 4.08 -12.82 10.54
N GLU A 56 4.13 -14.16 10.54
CA GLU A 56 4.67 -14.93 11.67
C GLU A 56 6.17 -14.71 11.86
N GLU A 57 6.94 -14.64 10.76
CA GLU A 57 8.37 -14.30 10.80
C GLU A 57 8.60 -12.90 11.38
N LEU A 58 7.84 -11.89 10.93
CA LEU A 58 7.92 -10.54 11.48
C LEU A 58 7.59 -10.50 12.98
N ILE A 59 6.59 -11.26 13.42
CA ILE A 59 6.25 -11.37 14.85
C ILE A 59 7.42 -11.97 15.62
N ALA A 60 7.98 -13.07 15.14
CA ALA A 60 9.12 -13.76 15.78
C ALA A 60 10.37 -12.86 15.86
N LEU A 61 10.61 -12.04 14.84
CA LEU A 61 11.72 -11.07 14.79
C LEU A 61 11.46 -9.78 15.61
N GLY A 62 10.31 -9.65 16.27
CA GLY A 62 9.97 -8.49 17.10
C GLY A 62 9.39 -7.29 16.32
N GLY A 63 9.09 -7.45 15.04
CA GLY A 63 8.44 -6.47 14.14
C GLY A 63 6.92 -6.63 14.02
N GLY A 64 6.28 -7.40 14.90
CA GLY A 64 4.88 -7.79 14.79
C GLY A 64 3.82 -6.73 15.14
N ASP A 65 4.22 -5.51 15.51
CA ASP A 65 3.31 -4.46 16.01
C ASP A 65 2.19 -4.16 15.01
N LEU A 66 2.55 -3.85 13.76
CA LEU A 66 1.59 -3.51 12.71
C LEU A 66 0.69 -4.70 12.34
N ILE A 67 1.22 -5.93 12.39
CA ILE A 67 0.42 -7.15 12.18
C ILE A 67 -0.64 -7.29 13.28
N LYS A 68 -0.26 -7.08 14.54
CA LYS A 68 -1.20 -7.12 15.67
C LYS A 68 -2.26 -6.03 15.57
N LEU A 69 -1.92 -4.86 15.02
CA LEU A 69 -2.90 -3.79 14.76
C LEU A 69 -3.86 -4.15 13.62
N THR A 70 -3.38 -4.75 12.53
CA THR A 70 -4.27 -5.24 11.46
C THR A 70 -5.19 -6.35 11.97
N ASP A 71 -4.68 -7.25 12.80
CA ASP A 71 -5.48 -8.32 13.43
C ASP A 71 -6.58 -7.74 14.33
N LYS A 72 -6.26 -6.71 15.13
CA LYS A 72 -7.25 -6.01 15.96
C LYS A 72 -8.29 -5.24 15.15
N CYS A 73 -7.92 -4.76 13.96
CA CYS A 73 -8.82 -4.07 13.04
C CYS A 73 -9.52 -5.03 12.06
N ALA A 74 -9.34 -6.35 12.20
CA ALA A 74 -9.95 -7.34 11.34
C ALA A 74 -11.47 -7.33 11.46
N ARG A 75 -12.16 -7.33 10.31
CA ARG A 75 -13.60 -7.62 10.21
C ARG A 75 -13.83 -9.10 10.03
N HIS A 76 -12.98 -9.72 9.22
CA HIS A 76 -13.05 -11.14 8.87
C HIS A 76 -11.67 -11.76 9.01
N ALA A 77 -11.62 -12.99 9.50
CA ALA A 77 -10.39 -13.73 9.65
C ALA A 77 -10.60 -15.18 9.20
N ASN A 78 -9.53 -15.79 8.71
CA ASN A 78 -9.53 -17.16 8.22
C ASN A 78 -10.57 -17.43 7.13
N ILE A 79 -10.68 -16.50 6.16
CA ILE A 79 -11.56 -16.67 5.00
C ILE A 79 -10.77 -17.12 3.77
N ASP A 80 -11.44 -17.85 2.89
CA ASP A 80 -10.89 -18.32 1.63
C ASP A 80 -11.61 -17.66 0.45
N PHE A 81 -10.86 -17.31 -0.58
CA PHE A 81 -11.38 -16.84 -1.87
C PHE A 81 -10.45 -17.30 -3.00
N PRO A 82 -10.80 -17.14 -4.29
CA PRO A 82 -10.01 -17.69 -5.39
C PRO A 82 -8.52 -17.35 -5.28
N GLY A 83 -7.65 -18.37 -5.22
CA GLY A 83 -6.20 -18.23 -5.08
C GLY A 83 -5.68 -17.83 -3.69
N HIS A 84 -6.55 -17.63 -2.69
CA HIS A 84 -6.21 -17.08 -1.38
C HIS A 84 -6.77 -17.92 -0.25
N LYS A 85 -5.88 -18.38 0.64
CA LYS A 85 -6.22 -19.16 1.83
C LYS A 85 -5.96 -18.38 3.11
N HIS A 86 -6.85 -18.56 4.09
CA HIS A 86 -6.69 -18.07 5.47
C HIS A 86 -6.59 -16.55 5.59
N ALA A 87 -7.16 -15.83 4.62
CA ALA A 87 -7.07 -14.39 4.56
C ALA A 87 -7.73 -13.73 5.78
N THR A 88 -7.11 -12.65 6.24
CA THR A 88 -7.65 -11.73 7.24
C THR A 88 -7.92 -10.40 6.56
N LEU A 89 -9.13 -9.87 6.70
CA LEU A 89 -9.55 -8.61 6.12
C LEU A 89 -9.66 -7.55 7.21
N TYR A 90 -8.74 -6.59 7.22
CA TYR A 90 -8.80 -5.44 8.13
C TYR A 90 -9.66 -4.31 7.57
N ASP A 91 -10.26 -3.55 8.49
CA ASP A 91 -11.08 -2.40 8.17
C ASP A 91 -10.21 -1.22 7.71
N VAL A 92 -10.25 -0.93 6.41
CA VAL A 92 -9.42 0.12 5.79
C VAL A 92 -9.80 1.53 6.23
N ASN A 93 -10.99 1.72 6.81
CA ASN A 93 -11.42 3.01 7.34
C ASN A 93 -10.97 3.26 8.78
N LYS A 94 -10.50 2.22 9.48
CA LYS A 94 -10.06 2.31 10.88
C LYS A 94 -8.55 2.24 11.03
N ILE A 95 -7.91 1.39 10.23
CA ILE A 95 -6.51 1.01 10.44
C ILE A 95 -5.53 2.19 10.42
N GLU A 96 -5.78 3.20 9.57
CA GLU A 96 -4.88 4.34 9.42
C GLU A 96 -4.80 5.15 10.72
N GLY A 97 -5.95 5.49 11.30
CA GLY A 97 -6.00 6.21 12.58
C GLY A 97 -5.37 5.40 13.71
N VAL A 98 -5.67 4.09 13.77
CA VAL A 98 -5.08 3.19 14.78
C VAL A 98 -3.55 3.12 14.67
N VAL A 99 -3.00 3.02 13.46
CA VAL A 99 -1.54 3.02 13.26
C VAL A 99 -0.94 4.38 13.55
N ARG A 100 -1.58 5.47 13.11
CA ARG A 100 -1.13 6.84 13.37
C ARG A 100 -1.01 7.10 14.87
N ASP A 101 -2.06 6.82 15.62
CA ASP A 101 -2.08 7.00 17.08
C ASP A 101 -1.01 6.14 17.75
N TYR A 102 -0.82 4.90 17.28
CA TYR A 102 0.23 4.02 17.80
C TYR A 102 1.64 4.58 17.56
N LEU A 103 1.93 5.16 16.39
CA LEU A 103 3.23 5.77 16.11
C LEU A 103 3.48 7.00 16.99
N ILE A 104 2.45 7.84 17.16
CA ILE A 104 2.52 9.04 18.02
C ILE A 104 2.74 8.64 19.48
N ASP A 105 2.04 7.63 19.99
CA ASP A 105 2.23 7.08 21.35
C ASP A 105 3.66 6.58 21.58
N LYS A 106 4.32 6.05 20.54
CA LYS A 106 5.73 5.68 20.59
C LYS A 106 6.69 6.86 20.46
N GLY A 107 6.20 8.10 20.42
CA GLY A 107 7.01 9.30 20.32
C GLY A 107 7.77 9.38 18.99
N ILE A 108 7.14 8.96 17.89
CA ILE A 108 7.62 9.13 16.53
C ILE A 108 7.04 10.44 15.98
N ASN A 109 7.89 11.29 15.40
CA ASN A 109 7.47 12.57 14.83
C ASN A 109 6.92 12.36 13.42
N LEU A 110 5.63 12.63 13.22
CA LEU A 110 4.98 12.52 11.91
C LEU A 110 4.85 13.90 11.26
N HIS A 111 5.41 14.04 10.06
CA HIS A 111 5.32 15.21 9.20
C HIS A 111 4.43 14.87 8.02
N MET A 112 3.13 15.06 8.20
CA MET A 112 2.10 14.79 7.19
C MET A 112 2.04 15.93 6.18
N GLU A 113 1.51 15.66 4.98
CA GLU A 113 1.42 16.64 3.88
C GLU A 113 2.75 17.33 3.57
N THR A 114 3.86 16.67 3.90
CA THR A 114 5.21 17.22 3.82
C THR A 114 5.98 16.44 2.79
N ARG A 115 5.97 16.95 1.55
CA ARG A 115 6.63 16.27 0.44
C ARG A 115 8.12 16.58 0.42
N VAL A 116 8.94 15.52 0.44
CA VAL A 116 10.36 15.60 0.12
C VAL A 116 10.54 15.73 -1.39
N THR A 117 11.33 16.72 -1.82
CA THR A 117 11.54 17.06 -3.24
C THR A 117 12.96 16.82 -3.72
N ASP A 118 13.94 16.82 -2.82
CA ASP A 118 15.33 16.52 -3.15
C ASP A 118 16.14 16.06 -1.92
N VAL A 119 17.39 15.67 -2.14
CA VAL A 119 18.35 15.33 -1.07
C VAL A 119 19.68 16.05 -1.28
N ASP A 120 20.31 16.43 -0.18
CA ASP A 120 21.67 16.94 -0.15
C ASP A 120 22.63 15.76 -0.06
N PHE A 121 23.25 15.43 -1.19
CA PHE A 121 24.11 14.27 -1.36
C PHE A 121 25.49 14.70 -1.86
N GLU A 122 26.51 14.50 -1.03
CA GLU A 122 27.89 14.85 -1.32
C GLU A 122 28.82 13.75 -0.81
N ASN A 123 29.87 13.42 -1.58
CA ASN A 123 30.90 12.45 -1.17
C ASN A 123 30.33 11.10 -0.70
N ASN A 124 29.32 10.58 -1.41
CA ASN A 124 28.59 9.34 -1.08
C ASN A 124 27.88 9.37 0.28
N LYS A 125 27.51 10.55 0.76
CA LYS A 125 26.78 10.75 2.01
C LYS A 125 25.59 11.66 1.81
N ILE A 126 24.43 11.24 2.34
CA ILE A 126 23.26 12.10 2.46
C ILE A 126 23.43 12.95 3.74
N ASN A 127 23.39 14.26 3.59
CA ASN A 127 23.50 15.21 4.70
C ASN A 127 22.12 15.68 5.18
N GLY A 128 21.14 15.73 4.28
CA GLY A 128 19.79 16.19 4.57
C GLY A 128 18.81 16.00 3.42
N ILE A 129 17.56 16.34 3.67
CA ILE A 129 16.48 16.35 2.68
C ILE A 129 15.97 17.78 2.45
N LEU A 130 15.49 18.04 1.24
CA LEU A 130 14.82 19.28 0.86
C LEU A 130 13.31 19.03 0.74
N LEU A 131 12.52 19.90 1.34
CA LEU A 131 11.06 19.82 1.38
C LEU A 131 10.42 20.74 0.34
N SER A 132 9.15 20.48 0.00
CA SER A 132 8.41 21.22 -1.03
C SER A 132 8.14 22.68 -0.69
N ASP A 133 8.24 23.08 0.58
CA ASP A 133 8.16 24.46 1.05
C ASP A 133 9.51 25.20 0.99
N GLY A 134 10.58 24.51 0.55
CA GLY A 134 11.94 25.03 0.50
C GLY A 134 12.75 24.78 1.79
N SER A 135 12.16 24.18 2.81
CA SER A 135 12.85 23.87 4.07
C SER A 135 13.92 22.78 3.88
N TYR A 136 15.01 22.90 4.63
CA TYR A 136 16.07 21.91 4.71
C TYR A 136 16.04 21.18 6.05
N VAL A 137 16.09 19.85 6.00
CA VAL A 137 16.12 19.01 7.21
C VAL A 137 17.37 18.16 7.23
N LYS A 138 18.22 18.41 8.22
CA LYS A 138 19.38 17.56 8.53
C LYS A 138 18.97 16.27 9.25
N GLY A 139 19.67 15.18 8.96
CA GLY A 139 19.53 13.87 9.61
C GLY A 139 20.83 13.08 9.59
N ASP A 140 20.87 11.97 10.34
CA ASP A 140 22.05 11.09 10.41
C ASP A 140 21.87 9.81 9.58
N VAL A 141 20.64 9.30 9.51
CA VAL A 141 20.26 8.10 8.76
C VAL A 141 19.01 8.40 7.95
N PHE A 142 18.97 7.91 6.71
CA PHE A 142 17.87 8.13 5.77
C PHE A 142 17.35 6.78 5.28
N ILE A 143 16.04 6.57 5.38
CA ILE A 143 15.37 5.34 4.94
C ILE A 143 14.32 5.74 3.89
N GLU A 144 14.50 5.28 2.66
CA GLU A 144 13.54 5.49 1.60
C GLU A 144 12.45 4.41 1.64
N THR A 145 11.21 4.83 1.90
CA THR A 145 10.01 4.00 1.89
C THR A 145 8.90 4.64 1.06
N THR A 146 9.29 5.32 -0.02
CA THR A 146 8.41 6.08 -0.93
C THR A 146 7.50 5.20 -1.78
N GLY A 147 7.68 3.88 -1.72
CA GLY A 147 6.97 2.90 -2.55
C GLY A 147 7.45 2.93 -4.01
N THR A 148 6.67 2.35 -4.91
CA THR A 148 7.03 2.22 -6.34
C THR A 148 5.93 2.69 -7.28
N THR A 149 4.82 3.23 -6.76
CA THR A 149 3.74 3.73 -7.62
C THR A 149 4.21 4.96 -8.39
N GLY A 150 4.14 4.88 -9.71
CA GLY A 150 4.59 5.95 -10.60
C GLY A 150 3.76 7.24 -10.49
N PRO A 151 4.32 8.37 -10.96
CA PRO A 151 3.58 9.63 -11.05
C PRO A 151 2.43 9.54 -12.07
N MET A 152 1.59 10.56 -12.12
CA MET A 152 0.50 10.66 -13.11
C MET A 152 0.98 10.48 -14.56
N GLY A 153 2.19 10.95 -14.89
CA GLY A 153 2.79 10.74 -16.20
C GLY A 153 2.94 9.26 -16.57
N ASN A 154 3.23 8.39 -15.59
CA ASN A 154 3.27 6.94 -15.82
C ASN A 154 1.87 6.36 -16.02
N CYS A 155 0.87 6.87 -15.29
CA CYS A 155 -0.52 6.45 -15.49
C CYS A 155 -1.03 6.79 -16.91
N LEU A 156 -0.61 7.92 -17.46
CA LEU A 156 -0.92 8.34 -18.83
C LEU A 156 -0.12 7.56 -19.88
N ARG A 157 1.17 7.34 -19.64
CA ARG A 157 2.07 6.68 -20.60
C ARG A 157 1.82 5.18 -20.71
N TYR A 158 1.61 4.52 -19.58
CA TYR A 158 1.57 3.05 -19.51
C TYR A 158 0.16 2.50 -19.25
N GLY A 159 -0.81 3.35 -18.90
CA GLY A 159 -2.17 2.96 -18.55
C GLY A 159 -3.23 3.80 -19.25
N ASN A 160 -4.42 3.84 -18.66
CA ASN A 160 -5.59 4.53 -19.22
C ASN A 160 -5.80 5.94 -18.64
N GLY A 161 -4.75 6.55 -18.07
CA GLY A 161 -4.82 7.84 -17.39
C GLY A 161 -4.99 7.75 -15.87
N CYS A 162 -5.21 8.89 -15.23
CA CYS A 162 -5.27 9.02 -13.77
C CYS A 162 -6.72 8.90 -13.28
N SER A 163 -7.02 7.88 -12.48
CA SER A 163 -8.30 7.72 -11.77
C SER A 163 -8.30 8.32 -10.36
N MET A 164 -7.29 9.12 -10.02
CA MET A 164 -7.08 9.69 -8.68
C MET A 164 -7.18 8.62 -7.58
N CYS A 165 -6.31 7.60 -7.65
CA CYS A 165 -6.24 6.57 -6.61
C CYS A 165 -5.90 7.17 -5.24
N ILE A 166 -5.88 6.33 -4.19
CA ILE A 166 -5.67 6.75 -2.79
C ILE A 166 -4.41 7.60 -2.54
N LEU A 167 -3.40 7.50 -3.42
CA LEU A 167 -2.18 8.29 -3.37
C LEU A 167 -2.35 9.76 -3.78
N ARG A 168 -3.47 10.09 -4.44
CA ARG A 168 -3.96 11.44 -4.75
C ARG A 168 -2.86 12.38 -5.27
N CYS A 169 -2.09 11.90 -6.26
CA CYS A 169 -1.01 12.65 -6.89
C CYS A 169 -1.42 14.05 -7.40
N PRO A 170 -2.64 14.30 -7.93
CA PRO A 170 -3.05 15.66 -8.27
C PRO A 170 -3.01 16.66 -7.10
N ALA A 171 -3.27 16.19 -5.87
CA ALA A 171 -3.27 17.04 -4.67
C ALA A 171 -1.89 17.11 -4.01
N PHE A 172 -1.25 15.95 -3.83
CA PHE A 172 -0.01 15.84 -3.05
C PHE A 172 1.27 15.77 -3.90
N GLY A 173 1.11 15.73 -5.22
CA GLY A 173 2.18 15.54 -6.21
C GLY A 173 2.77 14.12 -6.25
N PRO A 174 3.78 13.95 -7.12
CA PRO A 174 4.34 12.64 -7.47
C PRO A 174 5.25 12.07 -6.39
N ARG A 175 5.53 10.76 -6.50
CA ARG A 175 6.66 10.13 -5.82
C ARG A 175 7.98 10.77 -6.29
N LEU A 176 8.91 10.93 -5.37
CA LEU A 176 10.33 11.12 -5.64
C LEU A 176 11.10 9.83 -5.32
N SER A 177 12.05 9.46 -6.17
CA SER A 177 13.05 8.42 -5.86
C SER A 177 14.27 9.09 -5.23
N ILE A 178 14.55 8.79 -3.96
CA ILE A 178 15.71 9.33 -3.25
C ILE A 178 16.98 8.63 -3.72
N SER A 179 16.93 7.32 -3.91
CA SER A 179 17.99 6.54 -4.54
C SER A 179 18.43 7.16 -5.87
N ALA A 180 17.48 7.54 -6.74
CA ALA A 180 17.80 8.17 -8.02
C ALA A 180 18.46 9.53 -7.87
N ARG A 181 18.07 10.33 -6.86
CA ARG A 181 18.77 11.59 -6.53
C ARG A 181 20.20 11.37 -6.04
N CYS A 182 20.48 10.19 -5.48
CA CYS A 182 21.82 9.76 -5.10
C CYS A 182 22.57 9.02 -6.24
N GLY A 183 22.06 9.04 -7.48
CA GLY A 183 22.67 8.38 -8.63
C GLY A 183 22.43 6.87 -8.74
N VAL A 184 21.51 6.31 -7.93
CA VAL A 184 21.14 4.89 -7.96
C VAL A 184 19.78 4.71 -8.63
N ALA A 185 19.74 4.06 -9.79
CA ALA A 185 18.48 3.83 -10.50
C ALA A 185 17.54 2.90 -9.73
N ASP A 186 16.23 3.19 -9.78
CA ASP A 186 15.21 2.26 -9.31
C ASP A 186 15.21 0.98 -10.17
N ILE A 187 15.03 -0.18 -9.53
CA ILE A 187 14.80 -1.44 -10.23
C ILE A 187 13.42 -1.38 -10.89
N GLN A 188 13.38 -1.65 -12.20
CA GLN A 188 12.15 -1.62 -12.97
C GLN A 188 11.56 -3.03 -13.07
N GLY A 189 10.28 -3.15 -12.76
CA GLY A 189 9.53 -4.37 -13.03
C GLY A 189 9.04 -4.38 -14.48
N GLU A 190 9.20 -5.51 -15.15
CA GLU A 190 8.72 -5.76 -16.51
C GLU A 190 7.55 -6.75 -16.49
N ARG A 191 6.60 -6.55 -17.41
CA ARG A 191 5.61 -7.58 -17.78
C ARG A 191 6.08 -8.28 -19.06
N ASN A 192 5.31 -9.27 -19.53
CA ASN A 192 5.58 -9.93 -20.80
C ASN A 192 5.84 -8.91 -21.93
N ASP A 193 6.77 -9.24 -22.82
CA ASP A 193 7.17 -8.45 -23.99
C ASP A 193 7.90 -7.12 -23.68
N ASP A 194 8.80 -7.12 -22.69
CA ASP A 194 9.68 -5.98 -22.31
C ASP A 194 8.94 -4.68 -21.95
N VAL A 195 7.66 -4.78 -21.57
CA VAL A 195 6.88 -3.59 -21.22
C VAL A 195 7.07 -3.24 -19.75
N LEU A 196 7.44 -1.99 -19.50
CA LEU A 196 7.67 -1.51 -18.13
C LEU A 196 6.37 -1.36 -17.34
N GLY A 197 6.44 -1.81 -16.08
CA GLY A 197 5.40 -1.62 -15.09
C GLY A 197 4.26 -2.63 -15.19
N ALA A 198 3.46 -2.66 -14.12
CA ALA A 198 2.36 -3.61 -14.01
C ALA A 198 1.15 -2.95 -13.32
N PHE A 199 -0.05 -3.41 -13.67
CA PHE A 199 -1.29 -2.80 -13.19
C PHE A 199 -1.87 -3.57 -12.02
N SER A 200 -2.22 -2.82 -10.96
CA SER A 200 -3.11 -3.29 -9.90
C SER A 200 -4.52 -2.82 -10.19
N GLY A 201 -5.48 -3.71 -10.02
CA GLY A 201 -6.86 -3.51 -10.47
C GLY A 201 -7.88 -3.79 -9.39
N SER A 202 -7.62 -3.36 -8.16
CA SER A 202 -8.62 -3.39 -7.11
C SER A 202 -9.33 -2.05 -7.02
N CYS A 203 -10.66 -2.09 -7.00
CA CYS A 203 -11.52 -0.94 -6.87
C CYS A 203 -12.23 -0.94 -5.52
N LYS A 204 -12.47 0.23 -4.96
CA LYS A 204 -13.25 0.42 -3.74
C LYS A 204 -14.68 0.77 -4.15
N LEU A 205 -15.66 -0.01 -3.68
CA LEU A 205 -17.08 0.28 -3.82
C LEU A 205 -17.64 0.72 -2.47
N ALA A 206 -18.58 1.66 -2.48
CA ALA A 206 -19.41 1.90 -1.31
C ALA A 206 -20.19 0.61 -1.04
N LYS A 207 -20.06 0.05 0.17
CA LYS A 207 -20.75 -1.21 0.49
C LYS A 207 -22.26 -1.02 0.41
N GLU A 208 -22.71 0.18 0.75
CA GLU A 208 -24.09 0.65 0.77
C GLU A 208 -24.71 0.74 -0.63
N SER A 209 -23.90 0.77 -1.70
CA SER A 209 -24.42 0.76 -3.08
C SER A 209 -24.73 -0.64 -3.59
N LEU A 210 -24.49 -1.69 -2.80
CA LEU A 210 -24.76 -3.08 -3.15
C LEU A 210 -26.15 -3.51 -2.67
N SER A 211 -26.73 -4.53 -3.33
CA SER A 211 -28.00 -5.10 -2.90
C SER A 211 -27.93 -5.65 -1.48
N ASP A 212 -29.07 -5.67 -0.77
CA ASP A 212 -29.19 -6.16 0.60
C ASP A 212 -28.61 -7.57 0.74
N SER A 213 -28.93 -8.46 -0.20
CA SER A 213 -28.42 -9.83 -0.24
C SER A 213 -26.89 -9.92 -0.32
N ILE A 214 -26.24 -9.07 -1.11
CA ILE A 214 -24.77 -9.05 -1.22
C ILE A 214 -24.15 -8.48 0.06
N ARG A 215 -24.76 -7.43 0.62
CA ARG A 215 -24.28 -6.81 1.86
C ARG A 215 -24.34 -7.80 3.03
N GLU A 216 -25.48 -8.47 3.20
CA GLU A 216 -25.67 -9.50 4.23
C GLU A 216 -24.66 -10.64 4.10
N GLN A 217 -24.40 -11.12 2.88
CA GLN A 217 -23.40 -12.15 2.66
C GLN A 217 -21.99 -11.65 3.00
N LEU A 218 -21.60 -10.46 2.55
CA LEU A 218 -20.32 -9.84 2.88
C LEU A 218 -20.14 -9.67 4.40
N ASP A 219 -21.17 -9.21 5.12
CA ASP A 219 -21.12 -9.08 6.58
C ASP A 219 -20.98 -10.43 7.30
N LYS A 220 -21.52 -11.50 6.73
CA LYS A 220 -21.47 -12.84 7.33
C LYS A 220 -20.19 -13.60 7.02
N THR A 221 -19.70 -13.52 5.78
CA THR A 221 -18.63 -14.39 5.27
C THR A 221 -17.37 -13.65 4.84
N GLY A 222 -17.42 -12.32 4.76
CA GLY A 222 -16.30 -11.48 4.31
C GLY A 222 -16.04 -11.53 2.80
N VAL A 223 -16.71 -12.41 2.07
CA VAL A 223 -16.49 -12.62 0.63
C VAL A 223 -17.78 -12.96 -0.11
N VAL A 224 -17.93 -12.38 -1.29
CA VAL A 224 -18.93 -12.76 -2.31
C VAL A 224 -18.22 -12.98 -3.64
N VAL A 225 -18.54 -14.09 -4.31
CA VAL A 225 -18.03 -14.39 -5.65
C VAL A 225 -19.21 -14.40 -6.61
N LEU A 226 -19.23 -13.46 -7.54
CA LEU A 226 -20.30 -13.30 -8.53
C LEU A 226 -19.78 -13.73 -9.90
N LYS A 227 -20.54 -14.55 -10.62
CA LYS A 227 -20.16 -14.92 -11.99
C LYS A 227 -20.33 -13.74 -12.94
N VAL A 228 -19.34 -13.56 -13.79
CA VAL A 228 -19.41 -12.64 -14.93
C VAL A 228 -20.22 -13.32 -16.04
N PRO A 229 -21.12 -12.60 -16.74
CA PRO A 229 -21.78 -13.13 -17.94
C PRO A 229 -20.76 -13.66 -18.95
N SER A 230 -21.08 -14.77 -19.62
CA SER A 230 -20.14 -15.46 -20.51
C SER A 230 -19.55 -14.57 -21.61
N GLU A 231 -20.37 -13.64 -22.12
CA GLU A 231 -20.06 -12.66 -23.14
C GLU A 231 -19.07 -11.57 -22.66
N ASP A 232 -18.99 -11.34 -21.34
CA ASP A 232 -18.11 -10.36 -20.71
C ASP A 232 -16.81 -10.98 -20.16
N VAL A 233 -16.65 -12.31 -20.25
CA VAL A 233 -15.43 -12.99 -19.79
C VAL A 233 -14.27 -12.66 -20.73
N ASN A 234 -13.31 -11.89 -20.20
CA ASN A 234 -12.09 -11.53 -20.91
C ASN A 234 -10.87 -12.18 -20.22
N TYR A 235 -10.32 -13.24 -20.81
CA TYR A 235 -9.09 -13.88 -20.34
C TYR A 235 -7.82 -13.06 -20.63
N GLY A 236 -7.85 -12.22 -21.67
CA GLY A 236 -6.73 -11.35 -22.05
C GLY A 236 -6.32 -10.39 -20.93
N LYS A 237 -7.26 -9.99 -20.05
CA LYS A 237 -6.96 -9.12 -18.91
C LYS A 237 -6.01 -9.75 -17.88
N LEU A 238 -5.89 -11.08 -17.84
CA LEU A 238 -5.04 -11.76 -16.85
C LEU A 238 -3.54 -11.49 -17.08
N SER A 239 -3.10 -11.28 -18.32
CA SER A 239 -1.70 -10.98 -18.65
C SER A 239 -1.24 -9.61 -18.15
N THR A 240 -2.16 -8.72 -17.80
CA THR A 240 -1.87 -7.35 -17.33
C THR A 240 -1.68 -7.27 -15.82
N LYS A 241 -2.01 -8.33 -15.08
CA LYS A 241 -2.02 -8.34 -13.61
C LYS A 241 -0.61 -8.36 -13.05
N VAL A 242 -0.32 -7.40 -12.16
CA VAL A 242 0.95 -7.39 -11.41
C VAL A 242 1.09 -8.56 -10.45
N CYS A 243 0.01 -8.91 -9.76
CA CYS A 243 0.03 -9.99 -8.78
C CYS A 243 -0.35 -11.30 -9.47
N GLN A 244 0.61 -12.23 -9.55
CA GLN A 244 0.41 -13.56 -10.16
C GLN A 244 -0.76 -14.33 -9.53
N GLN A 245 -0.99 -14.16 -8.23
CA GLN A 245 -2.13 -14.75 -7.51
C GLN A 245 -3.52 -14.29 -8.01
N TYR A 246 -3.60 -13.17 -8.74
CA TYR A 246 -4.83 -12.67 -9.36
C TYR A 246 -4.88 -12.93 -10.87
N ALA A 247 -3.85 -13.56 -11.45
CA ALA A 247 -3.78 -13.97 -12.85
C ALA A 247 -4.37 -15.38 -13.07
N LEU A 248 -5.46 -15.69 -12.36
CA LEU A 248 -6.16 -16.98 -12.43
C LEU A 248 -7.46 -16.82 -13.22
N LYS A 249 -7.91 -17.91 -13.87
CA LYS A 249 -9.17 -17.92 -14.66
C LYS A 249 -10.37 -17.46 -13.83
N GLU A 250 -10.36 -17.72 -12.52
CA GLU A 250 -11.42 -17.33 -11.61
C GLU A 250 -11.61 -15.81 -11.56
N PHE A 251 -10.55 -15.01 -11.77
CA PHE A 251 -10.63 -13.55 -11.86
C PHE A 251 -11.02 -13.04 -13.26
N ALA A 252 -11.05 -13.92 -14.26
CA ALA A 252 -11.66 -13.64 -15.56
C ALA A 252 -13.16 -13.95 -15.54
N GLU A 253 -13.53 -15.07 -14.93
CA GLU A 253 -14.89 -15.60 -14.89
C GLU A 253 -15.75 -15.02 -13.74
N ASN A 254 -15.14 -14.39 -12.74
CA ASN A 254 -15.85 -13.92 -11.55
C ASN A 254 -15.41 -12.53 -11.10
N VAL A 255 -16.35 -11.82 -10.48
CA VAL A 255 -16.14 -10.65 -9.62
C VAL A 255 -16.00 -11.15 -8.19
N VAL A 256 -14.85 -10.90 -7.55
CA VAL A 256 -14.65 -11.17 -6.12
C VAL A 256 -14.81 -9.87 -5.35
N LEU A 257 -15.77 -9.86 -4.42
CA LEU A 257 -16.01 -8.78 -3.48
C LEU A 257 -15.52 -9.20 -2.09
N LEU A 258 -14.74 -8.34 -1.44
CA LEU A 258 -14.20 -8.56 -0.11
C LEU A 258 -14.65 -7.45 0.83
N ASP A 259 -15.06 -7.79 2.05
CA ASP A 259 -15.46 -6.81 3.05
C ASP A 259 -14.26 -6.32 3.87
N THR A 260 -13.74 -5.17 3.50
CA THR A 260 -12.64 -4.49 4.21
C THR A 260 -13.12 -3.23 4.92
N GLY A 261 -14.41 -3.15 5.27
CA GLY A 261 -15.09 -1.94 5.77
C GLY A 261 -15.77 -1.14 4.65
N HIS A 262 -15.20 -1.22 3.45
CA HIS A 262 -15.92 -1.04 2.19
C HIS A 262 -15.99 -2.38 1.46
N ALA A 263 -16.77 -2.45 0.38
CA ALA A 263 -16.68 -3.58 -0.54
C ALA A 263 -15.50 -3.34 -1.50
N MET A 264 -14.42 -4.12 -1.36
CA MET A 264 -13.32 -4.13 -2.33
C MET A 264 -13.68 -5.07 -3.48
N ARG A 265 -13.70 -4.54 -4.70
CA ARG A 265 -13.88 -5.31 -5.94
C ARG A 265 -12.53 -5.58 -6.57
N THR A 266 -12.19 -6.85 -6.80
CA THR A 266 -10.94 -7.21 -7.51
C THR A 266 -11.17 -7.29 -9.01
N GLU A 267 -11.47 -6.18 -9.69
CA GLU A 267 -11.61 -6.13 -11.15
C GLU A 267 -11.00 -4.90 -11.79
N MET A 268 -10.41 -5.09 -12.97
CA MET A 268 -10.14 -3.99 -13.92
C MET A 268 -11.30 -3.93 -14.90
N GLN A 269 -11.89 -2.74 -15.06
CA GLN A 269 -12.65 -2.43 -16.26
C GLN A 269 -11.69 -2.00 -17.36
N GLN A 270 -11.52 -2.87 -18.36
CA GLN A 270 -11.53 -2.62 -19.80
C GLN A 270 -11.15 -3.94 -20.50
#